data_AF-A0A4P0XZM4-F1
#
_entry.id   AF-A0A4P0XZM4-F1
#
_cell.length_a   1.000
_cell.length_b   1.000
_cell.length_c   1.000
_cell.angle_alpha   90.00
_cell.angle_beta   90.00
_cell.angle_gamma   90.00
#
_symmetry.space_group_name_H-M   'P 1'
#
loop_
_entity.id
_entity.type
_entity.pdbx_description
1 polymer ?
#
loop_
_entity_poly.entity_id
_entity_poly.type
_entity_poly.pdbx_seq_one_letter_code
_entity_poly.pdbx_strand_id
1 'polypeptide(L)'
;MTSEAVFIQVGALADGFAPHGNLLATASLPAGENFTFYVAGSEPQQLVIEDEQTLSWNGKRAPWRATALRPDILFIDFLDPERDNASISAVCNLTQRNATLVYGQLPDEAAARLDAFSRVEQGLPLTAVDARFVFARLDAQPGPLPGFTDALIGMRNQYTYSPTERYEHIYLNDNFYAWQCLDGVEKGWRMSIAAITCRWLRISICSSGGRKSSPRWG
;
A
#
# COMPACT_ATOMS: atom_id res chain seq x y z
N MET A 1 -36.01 11.48 -6.29
CA MET A 1 -34.84 12.35 -6.04
C MET A 1 -33.60 11.53 -6.37
N THR A 2 -33.02 11.75 -7.53
CA THR A 2 -31.71 11.22 -7.89
C THR A 2 -30.67 12.01 -7.09
N SER A 3 -30.23 11.46 -5.95
CA SER A 3 -29.07 12.01 -5.25
C SER A 3 -27.88 11.86 -6.18
N GLU A 4 -27.33 12.98 -6.66
CA GLU A 4 -26.03 12.96 -7.34
C GLU A 4 -25.01 12.30 -6.40
N ALA A 5 -24.24 11.36 -6.94
CA ALA A 5 -23.13 10.76 -6.23
C ALA A 5 -22.02 11.80 -6.12
N VAL A 6 -21.66 12.18 -4.89
CA VAL A 6 -20.61 13.16 -4.61
C VAL A 6 -19.33 12.41 -4.26
N PHE A 7 -18.28 12.60 -5.07
CA PHE A 7 -16.92 12.16 -4.72
C PHE A 7 -16.35 13.08 -3.64
N ILE A 8 -15.70 12.50 -2.63
CA ILE A 8 -15.07 13.25 -1.54
C ILE A 8 -13.56 13.38 -1.77
N GLN A 9 -12.97 14.42 -1.19
CA GLN A 9 -11.52 14.61 -1.16
C GLN A 9 -10.87 13.65 -0.16
N VAL A 10 -9.61 13.27 -0.38
CA VAL A 10 -8.86 12.35 0.50
C VAL A 10 -8.74 12.88 1.93
N GLY A 11 -8.69 14.20 2.13
CA GLY A 11 -8.73 14.80 3.47
C GLY A 11 -10.00 14.47 4.25
N ALA A 12 -11.17 14.54 3.58
CA ALA A 12 -12.45 14.17 4.20
C ALA A 12 -12.55 12.66 4.46
N LEU A 13 -11.91 11.84 3.61
CA LEU A 13 -11.78 10.40 3.84
C LEU A 13 -10.95 10.12 5.10
N ALA A 14 -9.84 10.84 5.30
CA ALA A 14 -9.01 10.70 6.49
C ALA A 14 -9.79 11.02 7.78
N ASP A 15 -10.62 12.08 7.76
CA ASP A 15 -11.48 12.44 8.89
C ASP A 15 -12.52 11.35 9.22
N GLY A 16 -13.09 10.69 8.20
CA GLY A 16 -14.03 9.58 8.38
C GLY A 16 -13.39 8.33 8.97
N PHE A 17 -12.11 8.07 8.67
CA PHE A 17 -11.36 6.90 9.14
C PHE A 17 -10.71 7.11 10.52
N ALA A 18 -10.55 8.36 10.97
CA ALA A 18 -9.87 8.66 12.23
C ALA A 18 -10.56 8.09 13.49
N PRO A 19 -11.90 8.16 13.65
CA PRO A 19 -12.55 7.68 14.85
C PRO A 19 -12.61 6.14 14.90
N HIS A 20 -12.11 5.56 16.00
CA HIS A 20 -12.22 4.13 16.28
C HIS A 20 -11.71 3.21 15.15
N GLY A 21 -10.70 3.66 14.39
CA GLY A 21 -10.08 2.86 13.36
C GLY A 21 -9.44 1.59 13.94
N ASN A 22 -9.64 0.46 13.26
CA ASN A 22 -8.99 -0.83 13.52
C ASN A 22 -7.52 -0.79 13.07
N LEU A 23 -6.78 0.17 13.60
CA LEU A 23 -5.37 0.40 13.29
C LEU A 23 -4.49 -0.50 14.15
N LEU A 24 -3.37 -0.93 13.58
CA LEU A 24 -2.31 -1.54 14.36
C LEU A 24 -1.65 -0.49 15.26
N ALA A 25 -1.23 -0.91 16.44
CA ALA A 25 -0.35 -0.11 17.28
C ALA A 25 0.96 0.17 16.53
N THR A 26 1.51 1.37 16.73
CA THR A 26 2.81 1.75 16.17
C THR A 26 3.89 0.82 16.72
N ALA A 27 4.72 0.29 15.84
CA ALA A 27 5.91 -0.47 16.22
C ALA A 27 7.03 0.52 16.57
N SER A 28 7.52 0.47 17.81
CA SER A 28 8.69 1.24 18.21
C SER A 28 9.96 0.56 17.71
N LEU A 29 10.83 1.34 17.07
CA LEU A 29 12.18 0.91 16.70
C LEU A 29 13.19 1.74 17.52
N PRO A 30 14.29 1.13 18.00
CA PRO A 30 15.27 1.87 18.77
C PRO A 30 16.02 2.89 17.89
N ALA A 31 16.41 4.01 18.48
CA ALA A 31 17.33 4.94 17.85
C ALA A 31 18.64 4.21 17.48
N GLY A 32 19.12 4.45 16.26
CA GLY A 32 20.26 3.77 15.66
C GLY A 32 19.92 2.50 14.87
N GLU A 33 18.67 2.01 14.90
CA GLU A 33 18.24 0.90 14.04
C GLU A 33 18.44 1.29 12.57
N ASN A 34 19.05 0.40 11.78
CA ASN A 34 19.44 0.68 10.39
C ASN A 34 19.00 -0.45 9.45
N PHE A 35 18.34 -0.07 8.36
CA PHE A 35 18.04 -0.93 7.23
C PHE A 35 18.80 -0.46 6.00
N THR A 36 19.66 -1.33 5.49
CA THR A 36 20.32 -1.13 4.19
C THR A 36 19.62 -1.98 3.14
N PHE A 37 19.09 -1.34 2.11
CA PHE A 37 18.36 -1.95 1.02
C PHE A 37 19.29 -2.15 -0.18
N TYR A 38 19.70 -3.39 -0.41
CA TYR A 38 20.52 -3.77 -1.55
C TYR A 38 19.64 -4.09 -2.74
N VAL A 39 19.73 -3.24 -3.77
CA VAL A 39 18.98 -3.37 -5.02
C VAL A 39 19.94 -3.78 -6.13
N ALA A 40 19.53 -4.73 -6.97
CA ALA A 40 20.39 -5.19 -8.07
C ALA A 40 20.69 -4.06 -9.06
N GLY A 41 21.97 -3.77 -9.28
CA GLY A 41 22.41 -2.77 -10.25
C GLY A 41 22.24 -1.32 -9.80
N SER A 42 22.11 -1.06 -8.50
CA SER A 42 22.00 0.30 -7.94
C SER A 42 22.79 0.41 -6.64
N GLU A 43 23.12 1.64 -6.26
CA GLU A 43 23.71 1.91 -4.94
C GLU A 43 22.72 1.51 -3.82
N PRO A 44 23.20 0.92 -2.71
CA PRO A 44 22.35 0.59 -1.58
C PRO A 44 21.69 1.83 -1.00
N GLN A 45 20.41 1.72 -0.66
CA GLN A 45 19.67 2.79 0.02
C GLN A 45 19.68 2.53 1.53
N GLN A 46 19.75 3.57 2.34
CA GLN A 46 19.84 3.46 3.79
C GLN A 46 18.69 4.18 4.49
N LEU A 47 18.12 3.49 5.48
CA LEU A 47 17.14 4.02 6.41
C LEU A 47 17.69 3.85 7.81
N VAL A 48 17.86 4.95 8.53
CA VAL A 48 18.31 4.94 9.93
C VAL A 48 17.27 5.60 10.80
N ILE A 49 16.85 4.93 11.87
CA ILE A 49 15.98 5.51 12.87
C ILE A 49 16.83 6.43 13.75
N GLU A 50 16.50 7.72 13.78
CA GLU A 50 17.22 8.67 14.63
C GLU A 50 16.54 8.77 16.01
N ASP A 51 15.21 8.84 16.02
CA ASP A 51 14.38 8.91 17.22
C ASP A 51 12.94 8.46 16.93
N GLU A 52 12.05 8.60 17.91
CA GLU A 52 10.64 8.18 17.83
C GLU A 52 9.83 8.88 16.73
N GLN A 53 10.28 10.05 16.27
CA GLN A 53 9.57 10.86 15.28
C GLN A 53 10.34 11.03 13.98
N THR A 54 11.65 10.75 13.97
CA THR A 54 12.53 11.06 12.85
C THR A 54 13.29 9.82 12.37
N LEU A 55 13.23 9.59 11.06
CA LEU A 55 14.16 8.72 10.36
C LEU A 55 15.04 9.52 9.41
N SER A 56 16.18 8.95 9.05
CA SER A 56 17.08 9.43 8.02
C SER A 56 17.04 8.48 6.82
N TRP A 57 16.54 8.97 5.69
CA TRP A 57 16.52 8.27 4.41
C TRP A 57 17.65 8.81 3.53
N ASN A 58 18.68 8.00 3.26
CA ASN A 58 19.89 8.41 2.54
C ASN A 58 20.51 9.73 3.07
N GLY A 59 20.45 9.94 4.38
CA GLY A 59 20.96 11.16 5.04
C GLY A 59 19.97 12.33 5.09
N LYS A 60 18.74 12.16 4.60
CA LYS A 60 17.67 13.17 4.65
C LYS A 60 16.63 12.81 5.69
N ARG A 61 16.30 13.77 6.56
CA ARG A 61 15.38 13.55 7.69
C ARG A 61 13.93 13.62 7.24
N ALA A 62 13.10 12.70 7.71
CA ALA A 62 11.66 12.68 7.46
C ALA A 62 10.89 12.16 8.68
N PRO A 63 9.65 12.66 8.92
CA PRO A 63 8.75 12.05 9.88
C PRO A 63 8.32 10.66 9.40
N TRP A 64 8.11 9.73 10.33
CA TRP A 64 7.84 8.34 9.97
C TRP A 64 6.85 7.65 10.88
N ARG A 65 6.35 6.52 10.41
CA ARG A 65 5.57 5.57 11.21
C ARG A 65 5.94 4.15 10.82
N ALA A 66 5.97 3.25 11.80
CA ALA A 66 5.99 1.83 11.51
C ALA A 66 4.89 1.04 12.23
N THR A 67 4.52 -0.08 11.65
CA THR A 67 3.61 -1.07 12.24
C THR A 67 4.07 -2.47 11.89
N ALA A 68 3.67 -3.45 12.69
CA ALA A 68 4.01 -4.85 12.45
C ALA A 68 2.73 -5.71 12.55
N LEU A 69 2.20 -6.14 11.40
CA LEU A 69 1.06 -7.07 11.37
C LEU A 69 1.48 -8.47 11.82
N ARG A 70 2.73 -8.85 11.52
CA ARG A 70 3.39 -10.05 12.03
C ARG A 70 4.72 -9.62 12.65
N PRO A 71 5.23 -10.31 13.69
CA PRO A 71 6.47 -9.92 14.36
C PRO A 71 7.70 -9.83 13.43
N ASP A 72 7.69 -10.59 12.34
CA ASP A 72 8.76 -10.68 11.34
C ASP A 72 8.55 -9.77 10.11
N ILE A 73 7.40 -9.10 10.00
CA ILE A 73 7.06 -8.22 8.88
C ILE A 73 6.83 -6.81 9.40
N LEU A 74 7.80 -5.94 9.12
CA LEU A 74 7.74 -4.53 9.47
C LEU A 74 7.27 -3.71 8.27
N PHE A 75 6.25 -2.88 8.47
CA PHE A 75 5.80 -1.88 7.51
C PHE A 75 6.23 -0.49 8.01
N ILE A 76 7.09 0.19 7.27
CA ILE A 76 7.58 1.55 7.57
C ILE A 76 7.05 2.48 6.47
N ASP A 77 6.49 3.62 6.84
CA ASP A 77 5.91 4.60 5.91
C ASP A 77 6.35 6.01 6.28
N PHE A 78 6.72 6.80 5.27
CA PHE A 78 7.16 8.18 5.41
C PHE A 78 7.01 8.93 4.08
N LEU A 79 7.02 10.27 4.14
CA LEU A 79 7.05 11.12 2.94
C LEU A 79 8.47 11.18 2.36
N ASP A 80 8.59 11.20 1.03
CA ASP A 80 9.88 11.35 0.36
C ASP A 80 10.46 12.75 0.68
N PRO A 81 11.62 12.86 1.35
CA PRO A 81 12.17 14.15 1.73
C PRO A 81 12.75 14.95 0.56
N GLU A 82 12.89 14.35 -0.62
CA GLU A 82 13.47 14.99 -1.81
C GLU A 82 12.43 15.33 -2.88
N ARG A 83 11.17 14.87 -2.72
CA ARG A 83 10.13 15.03 -3.73
C ARG A 83 8.81 15.47 -3.12
N ASP A 84 8.22 16.51 -3.70
CA ASP A 84 6.90 16.96 -3.30
C ASP A 84 5.81 15.96 -3.69
N ASN A 85 4.82 15.79 -2.82
CA ASN A 85 3.68 14.88 -3.01
C ASN A 85 4.08 13.43 -3.29
N ALA A 86 5.20 13.00 -2.71
CA ALA A 86 5.71 11.64 -2.83
C ALA A 86 5.82 10.96 -1.47
N SER A 87 5.65 9.65 -1.47
CA SER A 87 5.81 8.80 -0.29
C SER A 87 6.69 7.60 -0.59
N ILE A 88 7.30 7.08 0.47
CA ILE A 88 8.08 5.86 0.44
C ILE A 88 7.54 4.93 1.52
N SER A 89 7.09 3.75 1.10
CA SER A 89 6.70 2.69 2.02
C SER A 89 7.64 1.50 1.87
N ALA A 90 8.17 0.99 2.98
CA ALA A 90 9.04 -0.18 3.05
C ALA A 90 8.33 -1.33 3.77
N VAL A 91 8.22 -2.48 3.11
CA VAL A 91 7.83 -3.74 3.74
C VAL A 91 9.08 -4.59 3.91
N CYS A 92 9.54 -4.74 5.15
CA CYS A 92 10.73 -5.52 5.49
C CYS A 92 10.33 -6.89 6.06
N ASN A 93 10.75 -7.97 5.40
CA ASN A 93 10.67 -9.32 5.93
C ASN A 93 11.99 -9.66 6.62
N LEU A 94 11.97 -9.64 7.96
CA LEU A 94 13.17 -9.83 8.78
C LEU A 94 13.66 -11.28 8.75
N THR A 95 12.77 -12.24 8.57
CA THR A 95 13.13 -13.67 8.47
C THR A 95 13.79 -14.01 7.14
N GLN A 96 13.25 -13.52 6.03
CA GLN A 96 13.82 -13.76 4.69
C GLN A 96 14.90 -12.75 4.30
N ARG A 97 15.16 -11.76 5.15
CA ARG A 97 16.15 -10.69 4.96
C ARG A 97 15.97 -9.99 3.61
N ASN A 98 14.71 -9.70 3.27
CA ASN A 98 14.36 -9.02 2.03
C ASN A 98 13.29 -7.94 2.26
N ALA A 99 13.13 -7.06 1.28
CA ALA A 99 12.20 -5.96 1.40
C ALA A 99 11.60 -5.57 0.05
N THR A 100 10.41 -4.96 0.10
CA THR A 100 9.82 -4.23 -1.02
C THR A 100 9.71 -2.77 -0.64
N LEU A 101 10.28 -1.90 -1.47
CA LEU A 101 10.09 -0.46 -1.39
C LEU A 101 9.05 -0.05 -2.43
N VAL A 102 8.10 0.77 -2.02
CA VAL A 102 7.07 1.35 -2.90
C VAL A 102 7.27 2.86 -2.86
N TYR A 103 7.58 3.43 -4.03
CA TYR A 103 7.65 4.87 -4.22
C TYR A 103 6.35 5.31 -4.87
N GLY A 104 5.57 6.12 -4.16
CA GLY A 104 4.35 6.72 -4.68
C GLY A 104 4.60 8.18 -5.07
N GLN A 105 4.01 8.62 -6.17
CA GLN A 105 4.02 10.01 -6.61
C GLN A 105 2.61 10.42 -7.03
N LEU A 106 2.04 11.41 -6.35
CA LEU A 106 0.79 12.04 -6.77
C LEU A 106 1.04 12.92 -8.01
N PRO A 107 0.05 13.03 -8.91
CA PRO A 107 0.15 13.87 -10.09
C PRO A 107 0.21 15.35 -9.73
N ASP A 108 0.79 16.13 -10.64
CA ASP A 108 0.57 17.58 -10.65
C ASP A 108 -0.84 17.92 -11.17
N GLU A 109 -1.18 19.21 -11.09
CA GLU A 109 -2.49 19.70 -11.51
C GLU A 109 -2.74 19.48 -13.01
N ALA A 110 -1.72 19.63 -13.86
CA ALA A 110 -1.87 19.48 -15.30
C ALA A 110 -2.20 18.02 -15.68
N ALA A 111 -1.48 17.06 -15.08
CA ALA A 111 -1.76 15.64 -15.24
C ALA A 111 -3.13 15.26 -14.67
N ALA A 112 -3.54 15.81 -13.51
CA ALA A 112 -4.85 15.55 -12.93
C ALA A 112 -6.02 16.10 -13.77
N ARG A 113 -5.80 17.20 -14.50
CA ARG A 113 -6.80 17.81 -15.40
C ARG A 113 -6.97 17.09 -16.73
N LEU A 114 -6.03 16.22 -17.12
CA LEU A 114 -6.14 15.43 -18.34
C LEU A 114 -7.20 14.34 -18.15
N ASP A 115 -8.31 14.47 -18.87
CA ASP A 115 -9.45 13.57 -18.77
C ASP A 115 -9.13 12.15 -19.27
N ALA A 116 -9.96 11.19 -18.87
CA ALA A 116 -9.78 9.79 -19.17
C ALA A 116 -9.81 9.48 -20.68
N PHE A 117 -10.62 10.19 -21.47
CA PHE A 117 -10.73 9.94 -22.91
C PHE A 117 -9.46 10.41 -23.61
N SER A 118 -8.99 11.61 -23.30
CA SER A 118 -7.71 12.14 -23.81
C SER A 118 -6.53 11.24 -23.43
N ARG A 119 -6.53 10.64 -22.23
CA ARG A 119 -5.52 9.66 -21.82
C ARG A 119 -5.53 8.42 -22.71
N VAL A 120 -6.70 7.88 -23.02
CA VAL A 120 -6.85 6.72 -23.91
C VAL A 120 -6.34 7.04 -25.32
N GLU A 121 -6.70 8.21 -25.88
CA GLU A 121 -6.22 8.63 -27.21
C GLU A 121 -4.69 8.73 -27.28
N GLN A 122 -4.04 9.09 -26.17
CA GLN A 122 -2.59 9.20 -26.06
C GLN A 122 -1.90 7.91 -25.59
N GLY A 123 -2.64 6.82 -25.35
CA GLY A 123 -2.10 5.57 -24.84
C GLY A 123 -1.54 5.65 -23.41
N LEU A 124 -2.02 6.61 -22.62
CA LEU A 124 -1.61 6.83 -21.24
C LEU A 124 -2.45 5.99 -20.25
N PRO A 125 -1.90 5.63 -19.08
CA PRO A 125 -2.68 5.06 -18.00
C PRO A 125 -3.82 6.00 -17.57
N LEU A 126 -4.96 5.41 -17.20
CA LEU A 126 -6.13 6.18 -16.72
C LEU A 126 -5.86 6.87 -15.38
N THR A 127 -5.06 6.24 -14.51
CA THR A 127 -4.55 6.89 -13.30
C THR A 127 -3.37 7.80 -13.65
N ALA A 128 -3.33 8.96 -13.01
CA ALA A 128 -2.20 9.88 -13.06
C ALA A 128 -1.18 9.65 -11.93
N VAL A 129 -1.53 8.84 -10.93
CA VAL A 129 -0.65 8.46 -9.82
C VAL A 129 0.38 7.45 -10.33
N ASP A 130 1.66 7.72 -10.05
CA ASP A 130 2.75 6.80 -10.35
C ASP A 130 3.15 6.00 -9.09
N ALA A 131 3.47 4.72 -9.31
CA ALA A 131 3.90 3.82 -8.26
C ALA A 131 5.02 2.91 -8.77
N ARG A 132 6.21 3.05 -8.20
CA ARG A 132 7.39 2.25 -8.54
C ARG A 132 7.71 1.27 -7.43
N PHE A 133 7.84 0.01 -7.80
CA PHE A 133 8.17 -1.09 -6.90
C PHE A 133 9.64 -1.46 -7.05
N VAL A 134 10.35 -1.52 -5.93
CA VAL A 134 11.76 -1.94 -5.89
C VAL A 134 11.89 -3.11 -4.94
N PHE A 135 12.42 -4.21 -5.45
CA PHE A 135 12.72 -5.41 -4.67
C PHE A 135 14.16 -5.35 -4.19
N ALA A 136 14.34 -5.41 -2.87
CA ALA A 136 15.63 -5.28 -2.22
C ALA A 136 15.92 -6.46 -1.30
N ARG A 137 17.20 -6.65 -0.98
CA ARG A 137 17.66 -7.47 0.13
C ARG A 137 18.05 -6.58 1.29
N LEU A 138 17.96 -7.10 2.50
CA LEU A 138 18.45 -6.44 3.73
C LEU A 138 19.90 -6.82 4.04
N ASP A 139 20.45 -7.78 3.29
CA ASP A 139 21.84 -8.23 3.35
C ASP A 139 22.54 -8.03 2.00
N ALA A 140 23.85 -7.79 2.05
CA ALA A 140 24.70 -7.70 0.86
C ALA A 140 24.81 -9.05 0.12
N GLN A 141 24.63 -10.17 0.83
CA GLN A 141 24.75 -11.50 0.26
C GLN A 141 23.55 -11.85 -0.63
N PRO A 142 23.72 -12.70 -1.65
CA PRO A 142 22.62 -13.19 -2.45
C PRO A 142 21.57 -13.94 -1.62
N GLY A 143 20.29 -13.65 -1.88
CA GLY A 143 19.14 -14.25 -1.21
C GLY A 143 17.85 -14.08 -2.04
N PRO A 144 16.71 -14.63 -1.57
CA PRO A 144 15.46 -14.52 -2.28
C PRO A 144 14.96 -13.06 -2.30
N LEU A 145 14.53 -12.60 -3.47
CA LEU A 145 13.81 -11.33 -3.60
C LEU A 145 12.30 -11.58 -3.46
N PRO A 146 11.53 -10.58 -2.97
CA PRO A 146 10.09 -10.61 -3.10
C PRO A 146 9.68 -10.56 -4.57
N GLY A 147 8.42 -10.85 -4.84
CA GLY A 147 7.89 -10.81 -6.20
C GLY A 147 6.39 -10.60 -6.24
N PHE A 148 5.91 -10.33 -7.45
CA PHE A 148 4.48 -10.24 -7.73
C PHE A 148 3.80 -11.62 -7.61
N THR A 149 2.50 -11.62 -7.36
CA THR A 149 1.70 -12.84 -7.21
C THR A 149 0.30 -12.67 -7.78
N ASP A 150 -0.34 -13.78 -8.14
CA ASP A 150 -1.72 -13.88 -8.60
C ASP A 150 -2.67 -14.42 -7.49
N ALA A 151 -2.15 -14.69 -6.29
CA ALA A 151 -2.84 -15.47 -5.27
C ALA A 151 -4.16 -14.87 -4.75
N LEU A 152 -4.37 -13.55 -4.94
CA LEU A 152 -5.61 -12.87 -4.56
C LEU A 152 -6.65 -12.86 -5.68
N ILE A 153 -6.27 -13.13 -6.93
CA ILE A 153 -7.17 -13.01 -8.09
C ILE A 153 -8.35 -13.97 -7.95
N GLY A 154 -9.54 -13.45 -8.20
CA GLY A 154 -10.81 -14.15 -8.01
C GLY A 154 -11.36 -14.11 -6.58
N MET A 155 -10.60 -13.61 -5.59
CA MET A 155 -11.13 -13.40 -4.24
C MET A 155 -12.03 -12.16 -4.19
N ARG A 156 -13.08 -12.25 -3.36
CA ARG A 156 -13.91 -11.14 -2.90
C ARG A 156 -13.80 -11.08 -1.39
N ASN A 157 -13.29 -9.97 -0.86
CA ASN A 157 -13.02 -9.84 0.56
C ASN A 157 -13.63 -8.57 1.13
N GLN A 158 -14.08 -8.63 2.39
CA GLN A 158 -14.65 -7.51 3.11
C GLN A 158 -13.66 -6.99 4.14
N TYR A 159 -13.47 -5.68 4.19
CA TYR A 159 -12.61 -4.98 5.14
C TYR A 159 -13.45 -4.06 6.02
N THR A 160 -13.42 -4.30 7.33
CA THR A 160 -14.04 -3.42 8.33
C THR A 160 -12.95 -2.54 8.93
N TYR A 161 -12.90 -1.27 8.53
CA TYR A 161 -11.89 -0.31 8.98
C TYR A 161 -12.23 0.30 10.32
N SER A 162 -13.52 0.45 10.64
CA SER A 162 -14.02 0.89 11.94
C SER A 162 -15.46 0.37 12.12
N PRO A 163 -16.12 0.61 13.26
CA PRO A 163 -17.56 0.32 13.39
C PRO A 163 -18.44 1.03 12.35
N THR A 164 -17.94 2.11 11.74
CA THR A 164 -18.69 2.94 10.77
C THR A 164 -18.19 2.81 9.34
N GLU A 165 -16.93 2.41 9.11
CA GLU A 165 -16.32 2.32 7.78
C GLU A 165 -16.06 0.87 7.38
N ARG A 166 -16.68 0.43 6.28
CA ARG A 166 -16.57 -0.93 5.76
C ARG A 166 -16.64 -0.96 4.24
N TYR A 167 -15.70 -1.66 3.63
CA TYR A 167 -15.56 -1.79 2.19
C TYR A 167 -15.45 -3.25 1.78
N GLU A 168 -15.68 -3.53 0.51
CA GLU A 168 -15.30 -4.80 -0.09
C GLU A 168 -14.41 -4.58 -1.30
N HIS A 169 -13.47 -5.50 -1.50
CA HIS A 169 -12.59 -5.57 -2.66
C HIS A 169 -12.87 -6.86 -3.44
N ILE A 170 -12.89 -6.75 -4.76
CA ILE A 170 -12.97 -7.87 -5.71
C ILE A 170 -11.71 -7.80 -6.58
N TYR A 171 -10.86 -8.81 -6.48
CA TYR A 171 -9.58 -8.85 -7.18
C TYR A 171 -9.77 -9.46 -8.57
N LEU A 172 -9.88 -8.61 -9.60
CA LEU A 172 -10.33 -9.02 -10.92
C LEU A 172 -9.23 -9.73 -11.72
N ASN A 173 -8.03 -9.15 -11.73
CA ASN A 173 -6.86 -9.67 -12.45
C ASN A 173 -5.55 -9.05 -11.92
N ASP A 174 -4.45 -9.25 -12.65
CA ASP A 174 -3.11 -8.76 -12.30
C ASP A 174 -3.01 -7.22 -12.22
N ASN A 175 -3.89 -6.52 -12.92
CA ASN A 175 -3.81 -5.07 -13.11
C ASN A 175 -4.95 -4.31 -12.45
N PHE A 176 -6.10 -4.94 -12.22
CA PHE A 176 -7.31 -4.26 -11.76
C PHE A 176 -7.97 -4.98 -10.59
N TYR A 177 -8.45 -4.17 -9.65
CA TYR A 177 -9.40 -4.60 -8.63
C TYR A 177 -10.56 -3.62 -8.58
N ALA A 178 -11.70 -4.14 -8.15
CA ALA A 178 -12.92 -3.39 -7.90
C ALA A 178 -13.08 -3.17 -6.40
N TRP A 179 -13.56 -2.01 -5.99
CA TRP A 179 -13.94 -1.76 -4.60
C TRP A 179 -15.32 -1.10 -4.49
N GLN A 180 -15.96 -1.31 -3.35
CA GLN A 180 -17.25 -0.73 -3.02
C GLN A 180 -17.31 -0.39 -1.53
N CYS A 181 -17.79 0.82 -1.20
CA CYS A 181 -18.17 1.19 0.16
C CYS A 181 -19.50 0.52 0.55
N LEU A 182 -19.49 -0.27 1.63
CA LEU A 182 -20.66 -0.95 2.18
C LEU A 182 -21.27 -0.16 3.35
N ASP A 183 -20.42 0.50 4.13
CA ASP A 183 -20.79 1.38 5.24
C ASP A 183 -19.75 2.48 5.38
N GLY A 184 -20.16 3.71 5.67
CA GLY A 184 -19.24 4.83 5.84
C GLY A 184 -19.67 6.12 5.16
N VAL A 185 -18.77 7.10 5.19
CA VAL A 185 -18.96 8.42 4.56
C VAL A 185 -19.17 8.33 3.04
N GLU A 186 -18.73 7.23 2.41
CA GLU A 186 -18.95 6.93 1.00
C GLU A 186 -20.16 6.01 0.74
N LYS A 187 -21.02 5.76 1.75
CA LYS A 187 -22.21 4.89 1.58
C LYS A 187 -23.30 5.57 0.76
N GLY A 188 -23.86 4.85 -0.22
CA GLY A 188 -24.94 5.35 -1.11
C GLY A 188 -24.66 5.18 -2.60
N TRP A 189 -23.51 4.60 -2.93
CA TRP A 189 -22.98 4.46 -4.27
C TRP A 189 -23.58 3.22 -4.94
N ARG A 190 -24.85 3.32 -5.34
CA ARG A 190 -25.63 2.19 -5.88
C ARG A 190 -25.18 1.70 -7.27
N MET A 191 -24.10 2.26 -7.84
CA MET A 191 -23.49 1.91 -9.13
C MET A 191 -22.00 2.30 -9.18
N SER A 192 -21.22 2.02 -8.13
CA SER A 192 -19.81 2.47 -8.11
C SER A 192 -18.85 1.37 -7.68
N ILE A 193 -18.79 0.31 -8.49
CA ILE A 193 -17.56 -0.47 -8.54
C ILE A 193 -16.53 0.42 -9.26
N ALA A 194 -15.61 1.00 -8.51
CA ALA A 194 -14.45 1.67 -9.09
C ALA A 194 -13.37 0.61 -9.33
N ALA A 195 -13.02 0.40 -10.60
CA ALA A 195 -11.88 -0.41 -10.98
C ALA A 195 -10.63 0.47 -11.00
N ILE A 196 -9.65 0.17 -10.15
CA ILE A 196 -8.40 0.94 -10.05
C ILE A 196 -7.22 0.02 -10.34
N THR A 197 -6.16 0.60 -10.91
CA THR A 197 -4.90 -0.10 -11.14
C THR A 197 -4.28 -0.57 -9.82
N CYS A 198 -3.83 -1.82 -9.77
CA CYS A 198 -3.24 -2.41 -8.57
C CYS A 198 -2.03 -3.30 -8.91
N ARG A 199 -1.28 -3.67 -7.86
CA ARG A 199 -0.21 -4.67 -7.90
C ARG A 199 -0.29 -5.54 -6.65
N TRP A 200 -0.07 -6.85 -6.82
CA TRP A 200 -0.13 -7.83 -5.74
C TRP A 200 1.25 -8.38 -5.45
N LEU A 201 1.64 -8.35 -4.18
CA LEU A 201 2.98 -8.73 -3.73
C LEU A 201 2.85 -9.89 -2.75
N ARG A 202 3.72 -10.90 -2.89
CA ARG A 202 3.83 -11.96 -1.88
C ARG A 202 4.97 -11.63 -0.93
N ILE A 203 4.61 -11.25 0.30
CA ILE A 203 5.56 -10.82 1.34
C ILE A 203 6.14 -12.02 2.10
N SER A 204 5.33 -13.07 2.33
CA SER A 204 5.79 -14.30 2.97
C SER A 204 5.01 -15.52 2.49
N ILE A 205 5.64 -16.69 2.56
CA ILE A 205 4.98 -17.97 2.34
C ILE A 205 4.52 -18.46 3.71
N CYS A 206 3.21 -18.46 3.96
CA CYS A 206 2.67 -19.26 5.05
C CYS A 206 2.80 -20.73 4.64
N SER A 207 3.75 -21.47 5.20
CA SER A 207 3.78 -22.93 5.10
C SER A 207 2.72 -23.52 6.01
N SER A 208 1.44 -23.28 5.73
CA SER A 208 0.37 -24.01 6.39
C SER A 208 0.18 -25.35 5.66
N GLY A 209 0.89 -26.37 6.12
CA GLY A 209 0.53 -27.77 5.87
C GLY A 209 -0.82 -28.05 6.53
N GLY A 210 -1.90 -27.82 5.80
CA GLY A 210 -3.27 -28.04 6.30
C GLY A 210 -4.24 -28.15 5.14
N ARG A 211 -4.88 -29.32 5.02
CA ARG A 211 -5.87 -29.66 3.98
C ARG A 211 -6.94 -28.57 3.87
N LYS A 212 -7.26 -28.20 2.63
CA LYS A 212 -8.49 -27.47 2.29
C LYS A 212 -9.70 -28.26 2.79
N SER A 213 -10.32 -27.84 3.89
CA SER A 213 -11.69 -28.24 4.22
C SER A 213 -12.64 -27.18 3.67
N SER A 214 -13.36 -27.55 2.60
CA SER A 214 -14.48 -26.80 2.03
C SER A 214 -15.63 -26.65 3.05
N PRO A 215 -16.19 -25.46 3.28
CA PRO A 215 -17.41 -25.32 4.06
C PRO A 215 -18.60 -25.81 3.24
N ARG A 216 -19.33 -26.81 3.74
CA ARG A 216 -20.71 -27.08 3.31
C ARG A 216 -21.60 -26.05 3.98
N TRP A 217 -22.32 -25.27 3.18
CA TRP A 217 -23.46 -24.49 3.65
C TRP A 217 -24.68 -25.42 3.70
N GLY A 218 -25.29 -25.52 4.88
CA GLY A 218 -26.63 -26.04 5.10
C GLY A 218 -27.62 -24.90 5.27
#